data_AF-A0A4D4LBI2-F1
#
_entry.id   AF-A0A4D4LBI2-F1
#
_cell.length_a   1.000
_cell.length_b   1.000
_cell.length_c   1.000
_cell.angle_alpha   90.00
_cell.angle_beta   90.00
_cell.angle_gamma   90.00
#
_symmetry.space_group_name_H-M   'P 1'
#
loop_
_entity.id
_entity.type
_entity.pdbx_description
1 polymer ?
#
loop_
_entity_poly.entity_id
_entity_poly.type
_entity_poly.pdbx_seq_one_letter_code
_entity_poly.pdbx_strand_id
1 'polypeptide(L)'
;MERIRVDVPEDKKLLSIFTDVFDCFLRFLNGILVSEGLLEEDTFWQTVADCVLAYQHSTPHLADKFAQHDMFAEDFALSCLNRLQLRNNLEMVDLQDPAGALQLIGTLKNPIAGLGTRA
;
A
#
# COMPACT_ATOMS: atom_id res chain seq x y z
N MET A 1 -10.05 9.17 -26.64
CA MET A 1 -9.72 8.28 -25.50
C MET A 1 -8.43 8.79 -24.86
N GLU A 2 -8.48 9.88 -24.09
CA GLU A 2 -7.29 10.50 -23.44
C GLU A 2 -7.50 10.68 -21.92
N ARG A 3 -8.41 9.90 -21.31
CA ARG A 3 -8.81 10.06 -19.90
C ARG A 3 -7.94 9.31 -18.87
N ILE A 4 -6.88 8.62 -19.29
CA ILE A 4 -6.05 7.75 -18.43
C ILE A 4 -4.58 8.11 -18.56
N ARG A 5 -4.26 9.40 -18.39
CA ARG A 5 -2.89 9.85 -18.13
C ARG A 5 -2.95 10.85 -17.00
N VAL A 6 -2.67 10.36 -15.80
CA VAL A 6 -2.48 11.19 -14.61
C VAL A 6 -1.00 11.06 -14.27
N ASP A 7 -0.33 12.20 -14.13
CA ASP A 7 1.06 12.23 -13.71
C ASP A 7 1.09 12.04 -12.18
N VAL A 8 1.47 10.84 -11.74
CA VAL A 8 1.60 10.52 -10.32
C VAL A 8 3.10 10.52 -9.99
N PRO A 9 3.55 11.36 -9.04
CA PRO A 9 4.93 11.35 -8.56
C PRO A 9 5.40 9.94 -8.20
N GLU A 10 6.63 9.59 -8.57
CA GLU A 10 7.15 8.21 -8.43
C GLU A 10 7.10 7.69 -6.98
N ASP A 11 7.37 8.56 -6.01
CA ASP A 11 7.31 8.29 -4.58
C ASP A 11 5.88 7.98 -4.07
N LYS A 12 4.85 8.30 -4.86
CA LYS A 12 3.44 8.09 -4.51
C LYS A 12 2.80 6.91 -5.22
N LYS A 13 3.44 6.31 -6.23
CA LYS A 13 2.83 5.22 -7.01
C LYS A 13 2.52 4.00 -6.17
N LEU A 14 3.40 3.64 -5.23
CA LEU A 14 3.17 2.50 -4.33
C LEU A 14 2.06 2.74 -3.31
N LEU A 15 1.63 3.98 -3.09
CA LEU A 15 0.51 4.28 -2.18
C LEU A 15 -0.80 3.64 -2.67
N SER A 16 -0.94 3.37 -3.97
CA SER A 16 -2.07 2.61 -4.49
C SER A 16 -2.18 1.19 -3.90
N ILE A 17 -1.08 0.60 -3.43
CA ILE A 17 -1.08 -0.69 -2.73
C ILE A 17 -0.98 -0.48 -1.22
N PHE A 18 -0.04 0.35 -0.77
CA PHE A 18 0.16 0.57 0.67
C PHE A 18 -1.03 1.25 1.35
N THR A 19 -1.64 2.26 0.73
CA THR A 19 -2.83 2.90 1.29
C THR A 19 -4.07 2.06 0.99
N ASP A 20 -4.39 1.84 -0.29
CA ASP A 20 -5.72 1.33 -0.65
C ASP A 20 -5.90 -0.15 -0.29
N VAL A 21 -4.82 -0.94 -0.30
CA VAL A 21 -4.87 -2.38 0.02
C VAL A 21 -4.38 -2.64 1.44
N PHE A 22 -3.17 -2.23 1.81
CA PHE A 22 -2.62 -2.59 3.13
C PHE A 22 -3.34 -1.85 4.25
N ASP A 23 -3.35 -0.53 4.23
CA ASP A 23 -3.90 0.28 5.32
C ASP A 23 -5.43 0.36 5.29
N CYS A 24 -6.06 0.41 4.12
CA CYS A 24 -7.50 0.61 4.00
C CYS A 24 -8.32 -0.68 3.92
N PHE A 25 -7.68 -1.84 3.73
CA PHE A 25 -8.39 -3.12 3.64
C PHE A 25 -7.77 -4.22 4.50
N LEU A 26 -6.53 -4.63 4.21
CA LEU A 26 -5.88 -5.76 4.88
C LEU A 26 -5.69 -5.51 6.38
N ARG A 27 -5.42 -4.26 6.80
CA ARG A 27 -5.37 -3.89 8.23
C ARG A 27 -6.63 -4.32 8.98
N PHE A 28 -7.80 -4.15 8.38
CA PHE A 28 -9.07 -4.54 9.00
C PHE A 28 -9.33 -6.04 8.91
N LEU A 29 -9.06 -6.65 7.75
CA LEU A 29 -9.21 -8.09 7.57
C LEU A 29 -8.33 -8.89 8.55
N ASN A 30 -7.05 -8.52 8.64
CA ASN A 30 -6.11 -9.06 9.63
C ASN A 30 -6.66 -8.92 11.04
N GLY A 31 -7.07 -7.70 11.44
CA GLY A 31 -7.61 -7.43 12.77
C GLY A 31 -8.81 -8.31 13.12
N ILE A 32 -9.73 -8.53 12.17
CA ILE A 32 -10.89 -9.42 12.36
C ILE A 32 -10.43 -10.87 12.56
N LEU A 33 -9.61 -11.40 11.64
CA LEU A 33 -9.15 -12.80 11.70
C LEU A 33 -8.39 -13.12 12.99
N VAL A 34 -7.56 -12.19 13.45
CA VAL A 34 -6.81 -12.30 14.71
C VAL A 34 -7.76 -12.25 15.90
N SER A 35 -8.70 -11.29 15.92
CA SER A 35 -9.65 -11.13 17.02
C SER A 35 -10.60 -12.31 17.22
N GLU A 36 -10.95 -12.99 16.12
CA GLU A 36 -11.80 -14.19 16.11
C GLU A 36 -11.00 -15.49 16.34
N GLY A 37 -9.66 -15.40 16.50
CA GLY A 37 -8.80 -16.56 16.69
C GLY A 37 -8.69 -17.49 15.48
N LEU A 38 -8.96 -16.99 14.27
CA LEU A 38 -8.97 -17.75 13.03
C LEU A 38 -7.58 -17.83 12.38
N LEU A 39 -6.75 -16.81 12.56
CA LEU A 39 -5.40 -16.73 12.00
C LEU A 39 -4.51 -15.82 12.85
N GLU A 40 -3.26 -16.20 13.05
CA GLU A 40 -2.26 -15.34 13.69
C GLU A 40 -1.83 -14.20 12.76
N GLU A 41 -1.55 -13.03 13.33
CA GLU A 41 -1.15 -11.83 12.58
C GLU A 41 0.12 -12.07 11.74
N ASP A 42 1.14 -12.71 12.33
CA ASP A 42 2.39 -13.03 11.64
C ASP A 42 2.13 -13.97 10.45
N THR A 43 1.20 -14.92 10.58
CA THR A 43 0.85 -15.84 9.50
C THR A 43 0.12 -15.11 8.36
N PHE A 44 -0.76 -14.15 8.69
CA PHE A 44 -1.44 -13.32 7.69
C PHE A 44 -0.43 -12.54 6.85
N TRP A 45 0.47 -11.79 7.49
CA TRP A 45 1.43 -10.95 6.78
C TRP A 45 2.53 -11.76 6.09
N GLN A 46 2.93 -12.90 6.62
CA GLN A 46 3.78 -13.85 5.90
C GLN A 46 3.12 -14.33 4.61
N THR A 47 1.81 -14.63 4.63
CA THR A 47 1.08 -15.04 3.43
C THR A 47 1.04 -13.92 2.38
N VAL A 48 0.87 -12.67 2.81
CA VAL A 48 0.94 -11.50 1.92
C VAL A 48 2.34 -11.36 1.32
N ALA A 49 3.40 -11.48 2.13
CA ALA A 49 4.78 -11.42 1.67
C ALA A 49 5.11 -12.53 0.66
N ASP A 50 4.70 -13.76 0.94
CA ASP A 50 4.91 -14.92 0.06
C ASP A 50 4.20 -14.73 -1.29
N CYS A 51 3.01 -14.12 -1.29
CA CYS A 51 2.29 -13.77 -2.51
C CYS A 51 3.05 -12.75 -3.37
N VAL A 52 3.59 -11.69 -2.74
CA VAL A 52 4.41 -10.68 -3.42
C VAL A 52 5.68 -11.32 -4.00
N LEU A 53 6.41 -12.11 -3.21
CA LEU A 53 7.63 -12.79 -3.65
C LEU A 53 7.35 -13.75 -4.81
N ALA A 54 6.28 -14.55 -4.72
CA ALA A 54 5.88 -15.46 -5.79
C ALA A 54 5.64 -14.71 -7.11
N TYR A 55 4.99 -13.54 -7.05
CA TYR A 55 4.80 -12.70 -8.23
C TYR A 55 6.13 -12.17 -8.77
N GLN A 56 7.00 -11.62 -7.91
CA GLN A 56 8.30 -11.10 -8.32
C GLN A 56 9.17 -12.20 -8.96
N HIS A 57 9.22 -13.39 -8.38
CA HIS A 57 9.94 -14.55 -8.93
C HIS A 57 9.37 -15.02 -10.28
N SER A 58 8.05 -14.93 -10.47
CA SER A 58 7.42 -15.29 -11.74
C SER A 58 7.63 -14.26 -12.86
N THR A 59 8.09 -13.05 -12.52
CA THR A 59 8.24 -11.92 -13.46
C THR A 59 9.62 -11.26 -13.39
N PRO A 60 10.72 -12.01 -13.59
CA PRO A 60 12.09 -11.49 -13.40
C PRO A 60 12.42 -10.32 -14.35
N HIS A 61 11.73 -10.19 -15.48
CA HIS A 61 11.87 -9.06 -16.40
C HIS A 61 11.43 -7.71 -15.82
N LEU A 62 10.78 -7.69 -14.65
CA LEU A 62 10.39 -6.49 -13.92
C LEU A 62 11.29 -6.19 -12.71
N ALA A 63 12.42 -6.89 -12.55
CA ALA A 63 13.33 -6.73 -11.41
C ALA A 63 13.71 -5.27 -11.12
N ASP A 64 14.04 -4.49 -12.16
CA ASP A 64 14.37 -3.07 -12.02
C ASP A 64 13.20 -2.26 -11.46
N LYS A 65 11.96 -2.60 -11.85
CA LYS A 65 10.76 -1.97 -11.29
C LYS A 65 10.56 -2.35 -9.84
N PHE A 66 10.78 -3.62 -9.46
CA PHE A 66 10.66 -4.03 -8.06
C PHE A 66 11.70 -3.34 -7.17
N ALA A 67 12.91 -3.12 -7.68
CA ALA A 67 13.93 -2.34 -6.97
C ALA A 67 13.56 -0.85 -6.87
N GLN A 68 12.96 -0.27 -7.92
CA GLN A 68 12.47 1.11 -7.90
C GLN A 68 11.27 1.30 -6.95
N HIS A 69 10.44 0.26 -6.82
CA HIS A 69 9.14 0.27 -6.17
C HIS A 69 9.10 -0.83 -5.11
N ASP A 70 9.90 -0.62 -4.06
CA ASP A 70 10.15 -1.62 -3.03
C ASP A 70 8.93 -1.87 -2.13
N MET A 71 8.28 -3.01 -2.35
CA MET A 71 7.17 -3.51 -1.52
C MET A 71 7.61 -3.89 -0.09
N PHE A 72 8.90 -4.07 0.14
CA PHE A 72 9.51 -4.48 1.40
C PHE A 72 10.24 -3.34 2.12
N ALA A 73 10.04 -2.08 1.69
CA ALA A 73 10.56 -0.90 2.37
C ALA A 73 10.11 -0.87 3.85
N GLU A 74 10.96 -0.37 4.76
CA GLU A 74 10.69 -0.41 6.22
C GLU A 74 9.40 0.32 6.63
N ASP A 75 9.08 1.41 5.94
CA ASP A 75 7.96 2.29 6.24
C ASP A 75 7.33 2.82 4.95
N PHE A 76 6.05 3.19 5.01
CA PHE A 76 5.34 3.92 3.94
C PHE A 76 4.54 5.10 4.49
N ALA A 77 4.24 6.09 3.65
CA ALA A 77 3.53 7.29 4.06
C ALA A 77 2.09 6.99 4.52
N LEU A 78 1.68 7.56 5.67
CA LEU A 78 0.32 7.40 6.19
C LEU A 78 -0.65 8.36 5.49
N SER A 79 -1.51 7.84 4.63
CA SER A 79 -2.59 8.61 3.99
C SER A 79 -3.86 8.62 4.86
N CYS A 80 -4.16 9.78 5.45
CA CYS A 80 -5.27 9.90 6.39
C CYS A 80 -6.61 10.22 5.69
N LEU A 81 -7.39 9.19 5.33
CA LEU A 81 -8.66 9.37 4.60
C LEU A 81 -9.66 10.31 5.30
N ASN A 82 -9.84 10.19 6.61
CA ASN A 82 -10.74 11.07 7.36
C ASN A 82 -10.32 12.55 7.27
N ARG A 83 -9.02 12.85 7.19
CA ARG A 83 -8.54 14.23 7.03
C ARG A 83 -8.91 14.82 5.68
N LEU A 84 -8.96 13.99 4.63
CA LEU A 84 -9.45 14.43 3.31
C LEU A 84 -10.89 14.91 3.41
N GLN A 85 -11.76 14.07 3.98
CA GLN A 85 -13.18 14.38 4.13
C GLN A 85 -13.41 15.62 5.02
N LEU A 86 -12.67 15.74 6.13
CA LEU A 86 -12.78 16.88 7.03
C LEU A 86 -12.29 18.19 6.40
N ARG A 87 -11.32 18.13 5.47
CA ARG A 87 -10.84 19.30 4.73
C ARG A 87 -11.86 19.77 3.68
N ASN A 88 -12.42 18.84 2.92
CA ASN A 88 -13.47 19.12 1.94
C ASN A 88 -14.36 17.88 1.75
N ASN A 89 -15.58 17.92 2.29
CA ASN A 89 -16.53 16.81 2.19
C ASN A 89 -17.41 16.86 0.93
N LEU A 90 -17.41 17.98 0.19
CA LEU A 90 -18.13 18.13 -1.07
C LEU A 90 -17.30 17.57 -2.24
N GLU A 91 -15.99 17.74 -2.17
CA GLU A 91 -15.02 17.21 -3.13
C GLU A 91 -13.76 16.75 -2.38
N MET A 92 -13.79 15.50 -1.93
CA MET A 92 -12.73 14.92 -1.09
C MET A 92 -11.40 14.78 -1.83
N VAL A 93 -11.46 14.50 -3.13
CA VAL A 93 -10.30 14.34 -4.03
C VAL A 93 -10.61 15.08 -5.32
N ASP A 94 -9.73 15.96 -5.75
CA ASP A 94 -9.75 16.54 -7.09
C ASP A 94 -9.29 15.46 -8.08
N LEU A 95 -10.17 15.09 -9.02
CA LEU A 95 -9.87 14.06 -10.02
C LEU A 95 -8.85 14.52 -11.06
N GLN A 96 -8.60 15.83 -11.17
CA GLN A 96 -7.58 16.41 -12.04
C GLN A 96 -6.20 16.46 -11.36
N ASP A 97 -6.16 16.45 -10.03
CA ASP A 97 -4.94 16.30 -9.22
C ASP A 97 -5.15 15.38 -8.00
N PRO A 98 -5.23 14.06 -8.21
CA PRO A 98 -5.44 13.12 -7.11
C PRO A 98 -4.29 13.10 -6.11
N ALA A 99 -3.07 13.40 -6.57
CA ALA A 99 -1.86 13.36 -5.75
C ALA A 99 -1.69 14.59 -4.86
N GLY A 100 -2.23 15.74 -5.27
CA GLY A 100 -2.27 16.97 -4.47
C GLY A 100 -3.33 16.94 -3.36
N ALA A 101 -4.38 16.15 -3.53
CA ALA A 101 -5.40 16.00 -2.50
C ALA A 101 -4.89 15.24 -1.26
N LEU A 102 -3.89 14.37 -1.38
CA LEU A 102 -3.44 13.48 -0.31
C LEU A 102 -3.10 14.22 1.00
N GLN A 103 -3.45 13.59 2.13
CA GLN A 103 -3.13 14.06 3.47
C GLN A 103 -2.17 13.08 4.13
N LEU A 104 -0.88 13.23 3.80
CA LEU A 104 0.20 12.38 4.29
C LEU A 104 0.72 12.90 5.64
N ILE A 105 0.58 12.11 6.71
CA ILE A 105 0.96 12.51 8.07
C ILE A 105 1.89 11.45 8.68
N GLY A 106 3.20 11.65 8.53
CA GLY A 106 4.20 10.67 8.98
C GLY A 106 4.13 9.37 8.20
N THR A 107 4.54 8.27 8.84
CA THR A 107 4.69 6.95 8.21
C THR A 107 4.13 5.83 9.08
N LEU A 108 3.75 4.73 8.44
CA LEU A 108 3.44 3.45 9.08
C LEU A 108 4.57 2.46 8.83
N LYS A 109 4.81 1.60 9.82
CA LYS A 109 5.69 0.43 9.68
C LYS A 109 5.08 -0.54 8.69
N ASN A 110 5.85 -0.96 7.70
CA ASN A 110 5.41 -1.94 6.73
C ASN A 110 5.43 -3.35 7.35
N PRO A 111 4.29 -4.03 7.47
CA PRO A 111 4.21 -5.33 8.14
C PRO A 111 4.96 -6.45 7.42
N ILE A 112 5.33 -6.26 6.14
CA ILE A 112 6.11 -7.25 5.39
C ILE A 112 7.60 -6.91 5.24
N ALA A 113 8.09 -5.77 5.75
CA ALA A 113 9.45 -5.28 5.45
C ALA A 113 10.57 -6.31 5.68
N GLY A 114 10.54 -7.01 6.82
CA GLY A 114 11.54 -8.03 7.17
C GLY A 114 11.34 -9.40 6.51
N LEU A 115 10.29 -9.57 5.70
CA LEU A 115 9.88 -10.87 5.15
C LEU A 115 10.36 -11.09 3.70
N GLY A 116 10.99 -10.08 3.10
CA GLY A 116 11.47 -10.11 1.70
C GLY A 116 12.73 -10.97 1.47
N THR A 117 13.44 -11.35 2.53
CA THR A 117 14.62 -12.23 2.45
C THR A 117 14.24 -13.67 2.79
N ARG A 118 13.79 -14.43 1.77
CA ARG A 118 13.79 -15.90 1.81
C ARG A 118 14.37 -16.48 0.51
N ALA A 119 15.70 -16.48 0.43
CA ALA A 119 16.57 -17.55 -0.08
C ALA A 119 18.03 -17.04 -0.12
#